data_AF-A0A924R3M6-F1
#
_entry.id   AF-A0A924R3M6-F1
#
_cell.length_a   1.000
_cell.length_b   1.000
_cell.length_c   1.000
_cell.angle_alpha   90.00
_cell.angle_beta   90.00
_cell.angle_gamma   90.00
#
_symmetry.space_group_name_H-M   'P 1'
#
loop_
_entity.id
_entity.type
_entity.pdbx_description
1 polymer ?
#
loop_
_entity_poly.entity_id
_entity_poly.type
_entity_poly.pdbx_seq_one_letter_code
_entity_poly.pdbx_strand_id
1 'polypeptide(L)'
;MMLIGLIWADFAPLSLLFAIVAFTWALRRARFLVGVRGTGWIAVAVVLLPVGGIWLWQRAEFASVCEREGKPVIYRKADADGVFLNSGTANSFGTRYLYDEGFAWIEAPSIYKLGDWVRYQQGSAAENKDAITSTEIRATTARYEVREDFSQPFAHTGLSQTKIIDRTTSEVMAKAGSATYSGGAMKWVLGAWGTRKCPSAMMSSDDFTAFYHLARNTLRGSKLNLKP
;
A
#
# COMPACT_ATOMS: atom_id res chain seq x y z
N MET A 1 15.13 -16.82 2.76
CA MET A 1 13.93 -16.66 1.91
C MET A 1 14.26 -16.57 0.42
N MET A 2 15.30 -15.84 0.01
CA MET A 2 15.67 -15.67 -1.42
C MET A 2 16.11 -16.98 -2.13
N LEU A 3 16.85 -17.86 -1.44
CA LEU A 3 17.34 -19.14 -1.98
C LEU A 3 16.23 -20.18 -2.21
N ILE A 4 15.24 -20.23 -1.31
CA ILE A 4 14.04 -21.07 -1.46
C ILE A 4 13.20 -20.59 -2.65
N GLY A 5 13.08 -19.28 -2.84
CA GLY A 5 12.35 -18.70 -3.98
C GLY A 5 12.97 -19.03 -5.34
N LEU A 6 14.31 -19.09 -5.43
CA LEU A 6 15.03 -19.47 -6.65
C LEU A 6 14.86 -20.95 -6.97
N ILE A 7 15.09 -21.84 -6.00
CA ILE A 7 14.90 -23.29 -6.19
C ILE A 7 13.46 -23.61 -6.60
N TRP A 8 12.50 -22.91 -6.00
CA TRP A 8 11.08 -23.11 -6.30
C TRP A 8 10.68 -22.55 -7.67
N ALA A 9 11.37 -21.52 -8.18
CA ALA A 9 11.12 -20.98 -9.51
C ALA A 9 11.41 -21.99 -10.63
N ASP A 10 12.38 -22.90 -10.43
CA ASP A 10 12.70 -23.96 -11.37
C ASP A 10 11.85 -25.22 -11.14
N PHE A 11 11.53 -25.53 -9.88
CA PHE A 11 10.74 -26.71 -9.54
C PHE A 11 9.25 -26.59 -9.93
N ALA A 12 8.69 -25.39 -9.83
CA ALA A 12 7.26 -25.17 -10.09
C ALA A 12 6.85 -25.44 -11.56
N PRO A 13 7.58 -24.98 -12.61
CA PRO A 13 7.34 -25.37 -13.99
C PRO A 13 7.47 -26.88 -14.22
N LEU A 14 8.44 -27.53 -13.56
CA LEU A 14 8.66 -28.98 -13.67
C LEU A 14 7.48 -29.77 -13.10
N SER A 15 6.89 -29.31 -11.99
CA SER A 15 5.69 -29.93 -11.41
C SER A 15 4.47 -29.88 -12.34
N LEU A 16 4.29 -28.77 -13.09
CA LEU A 16 3.24 -28.66 -14.11
C LEU A 16 3.49 -29.63 -15.26
N LEU A 17 4.73 -29.74 -15.73
CA LEU A 17 5.09 -30.72 -16.77
C LEU A 17 4.81 -32.15 -16.32
N PHE A 18 5.17 -32.48 -15.07
CA PHE A 18 4.88 -33.80 -14.50
C PHE A 18 3.38 -34.06 -14.44
N ALA A 19 2.57 -33.10 -14.00
CA ALA A 19 1.11 -33.21 -13.98
C ALA A 19 0.52 -33.43 -15.38
N ILE A 20 1.01 -32.70 -16.40
CA ILE A 20 0.59 -32.88 -17.80
C ILE A 20 0.92 -34.29 -18.30
N VAL A 21 2.13 -34.78 -18.03
CA VAL A 21 2.56 -36.13 -18.44
C VAL A 21 1.71 -37.21 -17.75
N ALA A 22 1.51 -37.09 -16.44
CA ALA A 22 0.70 -38.03 -15.66
C ALA A 22 -0.76 -38.06 -16.15
N PHE A 23 -1.35 -36.90 -16.42
CA PHE A 23 -2.73 -36.81 -16.92
C PHE A 23 -2.86 -37.35 -18.35
N THR A 24 -1.87 -37.07 -19.21
CA THR A 24 -1.81 -37.65 -20.57
C THR A 24 -1.76 -39.18 -20.52
N TRP A 25 -0.93 -39.74 -19.62
CA TRP A 25 -0.83 -41.19 -19.43
C TRP A 25 -2.16 -41.78 -18.91
N ALA A 26 -2.79 -41.14 -17.94
CA ALA A 26 -4.09 -41.56 -17.40
C ALA A 26 -5.20 -41.57 -18.47
N LEU A 27 -5.29 -40.50 -19.28
CA LEU A 27 -6.26 -40.40 -20.38
C LEU A 27 -6.05 -41.48 -21.45
N ARG A 28 -4.79 -41.78 -21.78
CA ARG A 28 -4.45 -42.88 -22.71
C ARG A 28 -4.85 -44.24 -22.14
N ARG A 29 -4.61 -44.48 -20.84
CA ARG A 29 -4.99 -45.72 -20.17
C ARG A 29 -6.51 -45.90 -20.10
N ALA A 30 -7.24 -44.81 -19.93
CA ALA A 30 -8.71 -44.79 -19.94
C ALA A 30 -9.33 -44.96 -21.34
N ARG A 31 -8.52 -45.15 -22.40
CA ARG A 31 -8.96 -45.27 -23.81
C ARG A 31 -9.88 -44.14 -24.26
N PHE A 32 -9.59 -42.92 -23.80
CA PHE A 32 -10.35 -41.74 -24.21
C PHE A 32 -10.25 -41.58 -25.75
N LEU A 33 -11.40 -41.50 -26.43
CA LEU A 33 -11.57 -41.60 -27.90
C LEU A 33 -11.08 -40.38 -28.70
N VAL A 34 -10.06 -39.70 -28.19
CA VAL A 34 -9.42 -38.59 -28.88
C VAL A 34 -8.03 -39.09 -29.27
N GLY A 35 -7.63 -38.95 -30.53
CA GLY A 35 -6.34 -39.47 -31.01
C GLY A 35 -5.14 -39.04 -30.14
N VAL A 36 -4.00 -39.73 -30.28
CA VAL A 36 -2.81 -39.55 -29.41
C VAL A 36 -2.37 -38.08 -29.27
N ARG A 37 -2.57 -37.26 -30.31
CA ARG A 37 -2.31 -35.81 -30.28
C ARG A 37 -3.34 -35.02 -29.46
N GLY A 38 -4.62 -35.37 -29.53
CA GLY A 38 -5.67 -34.66 -28.79
C GLY A 38 -5.67 -34.96 -27.29
N THR A 39 -5.29 -36.16 -26.87
CA THR A 39 -5.11 -36.46 -25.41
C THR A 39 -4.05 -35.57 -24.75
N GLY A 40 -2.95 -35.26 -25.47
CA GLY A 40 -1.92 -34.35 -24.98
C GLY A 40 -2.44 -32.92 -24.80
N TRP A 41 -3.15 -32.38 -25.80
CA TRP A 41 -3.74 -31.04 -25.71
C TRP A 41 -4.81 -30.92 -24.63
N ILE A 42 -5.63 -31.95 -24.43
CA ILE A 42 -6.61 -32.00 -23.33
C ILE A 42 -5.90 -31.98 -21.99
N ALA A 43 -4.84 -32.77 -21.80
CA ALA A 43 -4.07 -32.77 -20.55
C ALA A 43 -3.42 -31.39 -20.27
N VAL A 44 -2.85 -30.76 -21.30
CA VAL A 44 -2.32 -29.39 -21.19
C VAL A 44 -3.42 -28.42 -20.78
N ALA A 45 -4.58 -28.45 -21.44
CA ALA A 45 -5.69 -27.56 -21.13
C ALA A 45 -6.22 -27.78 -19.70
N VAL A 46 -6.41 -29.03 -19.28
CA VAL A 46 -6.92 -29.37 -17.94
C VAL A 46 -5.97 -28.91 -16.83
N VAL A 47 -4.65 -28.98 -17.06
CA VAL A 47 -3.67 -28.53 -16.07
C VAL A 47 -3.51 -27.01 -16.09
N LEU A 48 -3.41 -26.38 -17.27
CA LEU A 48 -3.08 -24.96 -17.39
C LEU A 48 -4.29 -24.03 -17.25
N LEU A 49 -5.51 -24.44 -17.65
CA LEU A 49 -6.69 -23.58 -17.54
C LEU A 49 -7.03 -23.19 -16.10
N PRO A 50 -7.03 -24.12 -15.10
CA PRO A 50 -7.28 -23.75 -13.71
C PRO A 50 -6.19 -22.82 -13.17
N VAL A 51 -4.92 -23.09 -13.49
CA VAL A 51 -3.77 -22.27 -13.10
C VAL A 51 -3.90 -20.85 -13.65
N GLY A 52 -4.16 -20.74 -14.97
CA GLY A 52 -4.38 -19.47 -15.65
C GLY A 52 -5.60 -18.74 -15.12
N GLY A 53 -6.70 -19.45 -14.85
CA GLY A 53 -7.93 -18.90 -14.30
C GLY A 53 -7.73 -18.27 -12.91
N ILE A 54 -7.09 -18.99 -11.98
CA ILE A 54 -6.79 -18.47 -10.64
C ILE A 54 -5.83 -17.28 -10.74
N TRP A 55 -4.80 -17.38 -11.58
CA TRP A 55 -3.85 -16.28 -11.79
C TRP A 55 -4.54 -15.02 -12.31
N LEU A 56 -5.38 -15.15 -13.34
CA LEU A 56 -6.12 -14.03 -13.93
C LEU A 56 -7.08 -13.40 -12.92
N TRP A 57 -7.81 -14.22 -12.18
CA TRP A 57 -8.76 -13.74 -11.17
C TRP A 57 -8.05 -12.95 -10.06
N GLN A 58 -7.00 -13.50 -9.46
CA GLN A 58 -6.24 -12.81 -8.41
C GLN A 58 -5.55 -11.55 -8.92
N ARG A 59 -5.12 -11.54 -10.19
CA ARG A 59 -4.59 -10.33 -10.83
C ARG A 59 -5.67 -9.28 -11.08
N ALA A 60 -6.88 -9.68 -11.43
CA ALA A 60 -8.00 -8.76 -11.59
C ALA A 60 -8.39 -8.12 -10.24
N GLU A 61 -8.44 -8.92 -9.17
CA GLU A 61 -8.64 -8.41 -7.81
C GLU A 61 -7.56 -7.39 -7.44
N PHE A 62 -6.29 -7.71 -7.67
CA PHE A 62 -5.18 -6.77 -7.45
C PHE A 62 -5.31 -5.49 -8.28
N ALA A 63 -5.63 -5.60 -9.57
CA ALA A 63 -5.81 -4.45 -10.45
C ALA A 63 -6.93 -3.52 -9.94
N SER A 64 -8.04 -4.09 -9.44
CA SER A 64 -9.13 -3.32 -8.84
C SER A 64 -8.70 -2.55 -7.58
N VAL A 65 -7.75 -3.08 -6.80
CA VAL A 65 -7.18 -2.35 -5.65
C VAL A 65 -6.29 -1.22 -6.14
N CYS A 66 -5.44 -1.48 -7.15
CA CYS A 66 -4.59 -0.44 -7.73
C CYS A 66 -5.39 0.73 -8.27
N GLU A 67 -6.50 0.47 -8.97
CA GLU A 67 -7.33 1.52 -9.55
C GLU A 67 -8.03 2.36 -8.47
N ARG A 68 -8.52 1.74 -7.40
CA ARG A 68 -9.25 2.42 -6.32
C ARG A 68 -8.37 3.13 -5.30
N GLU A 69 -7.17 2.61 -5.06
CA GLU A 69 -6.33 3.01 -3.91
C GLU A 69 -4.94 3.55 -4.31
N GLY A 70 -4.53 3.42 -5.58
CA GLY A 70 -3.17 3.76 -6.03
C GLY A 70 -2.94 5.25 -6.27
N LYS A 71 -3.99 6.04 -6.51
CA LYS A 71 -3.87 7.49 -6.75
C LYS A 71 -4.23 8.31 -5.52
N PRO A 72 -3.53 9.42 -5.24
CA PRO A 72 -3.96 10.39 -4.24
C PRO A 72 -5.32 10.98 -4.61
N VAL A 73 -6.26 10.99 -3.68
CA VAL A 73 -7.59 11.58 -3.84
C VAL A 73 -7.91 12.45 -2.63
N ILE A 74 -8.36 13.67 -2.89
CA ILE A 74 -8.85 14.60 -1.87
C ILE A 74 -10.35 14.73 -2.07
N TYR A 75 -11.12 14.25 -1.10
CA TYR A 75 -12.59 14.35 -1.09
C TYR A 75 -13.05 15.69 -0.53
N ARG A 76 -12.35 16.19 0.48
CA ARG A 76 -12.70 17.42 1.19
C ARG A 76 -11.46 18.16 1.64
N LYS A 77 -11.51 19.49 1.59
CA LYS A 77 -10.46 20.37 2.15
C LYS A 77 -10.95 21.05 3.43
N ALA A 78 -10.00 21.37 4.31
CA ALA A 78 -10.21 22.23 5.47
C ALA A 78 -8.96 23.08 5.71
N ASP A 79 -9.02 23.94 6.72
CA ASP A 79 -7.86 24.67 7.22
C ASP A 79 -7.57 24.26 8.66
N ALA A 80 -6.31 23.88 8.89
CA ALA A 80 -5.82 23.47 10.19
C ALA A 80 -4.44 24.07 10.45
N ASP A 81 -4.23 24.52 11.68
CA ASP A 81 -2.92 24.96 12.13
C ASP A 81 -2.07 23.81 12.66
N GLY A 82 -2.68 22.66 12.96
CA GLY A 82 -1.94 21.46 13.34
C GLY A 82 -2.71 20.17 13.16
N VAL A 83 -1.97 19.07 13.25
CA VAL A 83 -2.43 17.72 12.95
C VAL A 83 -1.93 16.73 13.98
N PHE A 84 -2.68 15.66 14.18
CA PHE A 84 -2.22 14.50 14.93
C PHE A 84 -1.65 13.46 13.96
N LEU A 85 -0.42 13.02 14.20
CA LEU A 85 0.27 12.01 13.41
C LEU A 85 0.13 10.65 14.09
N ASN A 86 -0.79 9.84 13.57
CA ASN A 86 -0.97 8.46 13.98
C ASN A 86 -0.20 7.54 13.02
N SER A 87 1.12 7.56 13.17
CA SER A 87 2.04 6.71 12.41
C SER A 87 3.15 6.22 13.33
N GLY A 88 3.58 4.98 13.11
CA GLY A 88 4.77 4.43 13.76
C GLY A 88 6.06 5.17 13.41
N THR A 89 6.05 6.01 12.36
CA THR A 89 7.20 6.81 11.92
C THR A 89 7.07 8.30 12.23
N ALA A 90 5.99 8.70 12.93
CA ALA A 90 5.70 10.10 13.26
C ALA A 90 6.85 10.80 13.99
N ASN A 91 7.58 10.09 14.85
CA ASN A 91 8.68 10.70 15.61
C ASN A 91 9.99 10.84 14.81
N SER A 92 10.13 10.14 13.68
CA SER A 92 11.32 10.22 12.81
C SER A 92 11.14 11.15 11.62
N PHE A 93 9.92 11.25 11.09
CA PHE A 93 9.61 12.06 9.90
C PHE A 93 8.52 13.12 10.15
N GLY A 94 7.96 13.21 11.35
CA GLY A 94 6.87 14.13 11.65
C GLY A 94 7.28 15.60 11.57
N THR A 95 8.53 15.93 11.88
CA THR A 95 9.03 17.33 11.84
C THR A 95 8.92 17.95 10.45
N ARG A 96 8.90 17.12 9.39
CA ARG A 96 8.58 17.52 8.02
C ARG A 96 7.25 18.29 7.91
N TYR A 97 6.24 17.90 8.69
CA TYR A 97 4.94 18.56 8.66
C TYR A 97 5.02 20.01 9.16
N LEU A 98 5.97 20.30 10.05
CA LEU A 98 6.24 21.66 10.50
C LEU A 98 6.97 22.47 9.41
N TYR A 99 8.08 21.93 8.90
CA TYR A 99 8.96 22.67 7.98
C TYR A 99 8.47 22.74 6.54
N ASP A 100 8.09 21.61 5.95
CA ASP A 100 7.81 21.51 4.50
C ASP A 100 6.31 21.64 4.19
N GLU A 101 5.46 21.26 5.15
CA GLU A 101 4.01 21.36 5.01
C GLU A 101 3.40 22.62 5.65
N GLY A 102 4.16 23.29 6.52
CA GLY A 102 3.81 24.59 7.10
C GLY A 102 2.72 24.52 8.18
N PHE A 103 2.58 23.39 8.87
CA PHE A 103 1.75 23.31 10.07
C PHE A 103 2.46 24.03 11.24
N ALA A 104 1.70 24.76 12.06
CA ALA A 104 2.24 25.46 13.22
C ALA A 104 2.64 24.48 14.35
N TRP A 105 1.95 23.34 14.42
CA TRP A 105 2.24 22.30 15.40
C TRP A 105 1.77 20.93 14.93
N ILE A 106 2.35 19.88 15.50
CA ILE A 106 1.91 18.50 15.32
C ILE A 106 1.81 17.81 16.68
N GLU A 107 0.97 16.81 16.78
CA GLU A 107 0.88 15.90 17.93
C GLU A 107 1.25 14.49 17.49
N ALA A 108 1.95 13.73 18.33
CA ALA A 108 2.31 12.34 18.06
C ALA A 108 2.37 11.53 19.37
N PRO A 109 2.27 10.18 19.30
CA PRO A 109 2.54 9.33 20.46
C PRO A 109 3.97 9.55 20.98
N SER A 110 4.13 9.65 22.30
CA SER A 110 5.43 9.77 22.95
C SER A 110 6.28 8.50 22.74
N ILE A 111 7.55 8.68 22.39
CA ILE A 111 8.53 7.56 22.33
C ILE A 111 9.08 7.19 23.70
N TYR A 112 8.95 8.07 24.70
CA TYR A 112 9.53 7.88 26.03
C TYR A 112 8.52 7.29 27.02
N LYS A 113 7.23 7.55 26.83
CA LYS A 113 6.15 7.12 27.74
C LYS A 113 4.98 6.54 26.94
N LEU A 114 4.75 5.24 27.09
CA LEU A 114 3.66 4.56 26.40
C LEU A 114 2.31 5.10 26.88
N GLY A 115 1.45 5.52 25.94
CA GLY A 115 0.12 6.07 26.24
C GLY A 115 0.09 7.60 26.40
N ASP A 116 1.25 8.25 26.48
CA ASP A 116 1.36 9.71 26.49
C ASP A 116 1.53 10.27 25.08
N TRP A 117 1.32 11.58 24.98
CA TRP A 117 1.37 12.32 23.73
C TRP A 117 2.34 13.48 23.83
N VAL A 118 2.96 13.84 22.72
CA VAL A 118 3.86 14.99 22.62
C VAL A 118 3.37 15.90 21.52
N ARG A 119 3.36 17.21 21.80
CA ARG A 119 3.19 18.26 20.81
C ARG A 119 4.55 18.81 20.41
N TYR A 120 4.81 18.83 19.11
CA TYR A 120 5.96 19.52 18.53
C TYR A 120 5.51 20.83 17.91
N GLN A 121 6.22 21.92 18.18
CA GLN A 121 5.96 23.23 17.59
C GLN A 121 7.27 23.84 17.11
N GLN A 122 7.19 24.66 16.07
CA GLN A 122 8.33 25.46 15.66
C GLN A 122 8.56 26.59 16.67
N GLY A 123 9.83 26.84 17.00
CA GLY A 123 10.25 27.92 17.89
C GLY A 123 9.82 29.28 17.38
N SER A 124 9.57 30.21 18.31
CA SER A 124 9.21 31.58 17.94
C SER A 124 10.40 32.30 17.29
N ALA A 125 10.12 33.35 16.51
CA ALA A 125 11.16 34.14 15.85
C ALA A 125 12.20 34.74 16.81
N ALA A 126 11.87 34.86 18.11
CA ALA A 126 12.74 35.40 19.14
C ALA A 126 13.74 34.36 19.72
N GLU A 127 13.49 33.06 19.55
CA GLU A 127 14.21 31.99 20.28
C GLU A 127 14.96 31.01 19.37
N ASN A 128 15.09 31.34 18.08
CA ASN A 128 15.59 30.51 16.98
C ASN A 128 14.45 29.76 16.25
N LYS A 129 14.11 30.21 15.04
CA LYS A 129 13.03 29.62 14.21
C LYS A 129 13.28 28.18 13.82
N ASP A 130 14.53 27.71 13.91
CA ASP A 130 14.91 26.35 13.53
C ASP A 130 14.87 25.38 14.72
N ALA A 131 14.56 25.88 15.93
CA ALA A 131 14.37 25.03 17.10
C ALA A 131 12.97 24.42 17.10
N ILE A 132 12.86 23.12 17.37
CA ILE A 132 11.58 22.46 17.64
C ILE A 132 11.42 22.35 19.15
N THR A 133 10.31 22.87 19.67
CA THR A 133 9.93 22.66 21.07
C THR A 133 9.02 21.44 21.16
N SER A 134 9.26 20.60 22.16
CA SER A 134 8.44 19.43 22.45
C SER A 134 7.79 19.57 23.82
N THR A 135 6.47 19.49 23.87
CA THR A 135 5.70 19.61 25.11
C THR A 135 4.85 18.36 25.30
N GLU A 136 4.97 17.69 26.44
CA GLU A 136 4.08 16.58 26.79
C GLU A 136 2.65 17.09 26.97
N ILE A 137 1.68 16.37 26.41
CA ILE A 137 0.24 16.68 26.52
C ILE A 137 -0.50 15.45 27.03
N ARG A 138 -1.53 15.67 27.85
CA ARG A 138 -2.31 14.58 28.46
C ARG A 138 -3.20 13.84 27.45
N ALA A 139 -3.65 14.54 26.42
CA ALA A 139 -4.49 13.99 25.36
C ALA A 139 -4.28 14.78 24.07
N THR A 140 -4.46 14.11 22.94
CA THR A 140 -4.48 14.74 21.61
C THR A 140 -5.61 15.77 21.53
N THR A 141 -5.31 16.96 21.03
CA THR A 141 -6.32 18.01 20.79
C THR A 141 -6.49 18.33 19.30
N ALA A 142 -5.67 17.76 18.42
CA ALA A 142 -5.86 17.94 16.99
C ALA A 142 -7.19 17.38 16.51
N ARG A 143 -7.93 18.19 15.74
CA ARG A 143 -9.15 17.74 15.07
C ARG A 143 -8.85 16.77 13.92
N TYR A 144 -7.77 17.02 13.19
CA TYR A 144 -7.41 16.23 12.02
C TYR A 144 -6.28 15.26 12.33
N GLU A 145 -6.37 14.07 11.76
CA GLU A 145 -5.40 13.00 11.91
C GLU A 145 -4.79 12.63 10.55
N VAL A 146 -3.47 12.47 10.53
CA VAL A 146 -2.76 11.77 9.47
C VAL A 146 -2.49 10.36 9.96
N ARG A 147 -3.13 9.38 9.33
CA ARG A 147 -3.03 7.97 9.72
C ARG A 147 -2.36 7.17 8.62
N GLU A 148 -1.40 6.33 9.02
CA GLU A 148 -0.84 5.30 8.14
C GLU A 148 -1.44 3.93 8.49
N ASP A 149 -2.15 3.35 7.52
CA ASP A 149 -2.78 2.04 7.65
C ASP A 149 -2.06 1.01 6.77
N PHE A 150 -1.88 -0.18 7.32
CA PHE A 150 -1.49 -1.37 6.56
C PHE A 150 -2.64 -2.38 6.62
N SER A 151 -3.12 -2.79 5.45
CA SER A 151 -4.21 -3.77 5.35
C SER A 151 -3.91 -4.79 4.27
N GLN A 152 -4.65 -5.90 4.30
CA GLN A 152 -4.61 -6.93 3.28
C GLN A 152 -6.02 -7.14 2.73
N PRO A 153 -6.49 -6.32 1.77
CA PRO A 153 -7.82 -6.47 1.19
C PRO A 153 -8.05 -7.85 0.57
N PHE A 154 -6.97 -8.49 0.12
CA PHE A 154 -6.93 -9.88 -0.28
C PHE A 154 -5.69 -10.55 0.32
N ALA A 155 -5.73 -11.86 0.56
CA ALA A 155 -4.59 -12.62 1.11
C ALA A 155 -3.29 -12.47 0.30
N HIS A 156 -3.40 -12.07 -0.97
CA HIS A 156 -2.30 -11.85 -1.90
C HIS A 156 -1.96 -10.38 -2.17
N THR A 157 -2.69 -9.44 -1.58
CA THR A 157 -2.52 -8.00 -1.82
C THR A 157 -2.28 -7.29 -0.50
N GLY A 158 -1.06 -6.82 -0.29
CA GLY A 158 -0.76 -5.85 0.77
C GLY A 158 -1.10 -4.45 0.30
N LEU A 159 -1.69 -3.63 1.17
CA LEU A 159 -2.07 -2.26 0.90
C LEU A 159 -1.54 -1.37 2.03
N SER A 160 -0.71 -0.40 1.68
CA SER A 160 -0.24 0.66 2.58
C SER A 160 -0.91 1.96 2.17
N GLN A 161 -1.56 2.64 3.12
CA GLN A 161 -2.30 3.87 2.85
C GLN A 161 -1.98 4.93 3.87
N THR A 162 -1.96 6.17 3.41
CA THR A 162 -2.01 7.37 4.23
C THR A 162 -3.39 8.00 4.06
N LYS A 163 -4.07 8.29 5.17
CA LYS A 163 -5.39 8.93 5.20
C LYS A 163 -5.35 10.20 6.02
N ILE A 164 -6.11 11.19 5.58
CA ILE A 164 -6.42 12.39 6.35
C ILE A 164 -7.84 12.25 6.86
N ILE A 165 -8.03 12.27 8.18
CA ILE A 165 -9.29 11.97 8.83
C ILE A 165 -9.71 13.16 9.70
N ASP A 166 -10.99 13.57 9.60
CA ASP A 166 -11.59 14.44 10.60
C ASP A 166 -12.01 13.58 11.80
N ARG A 167 -11.32 13.72 12.93
CA ARG A 167 -11.53 12.87 14.10
C ARG A 167 -12.88 13.13 14.79
N THR A 168 -13.49 14.29 14.56
CA THR A 168 -14.80 14.60 15.13
C THR A 168 -15.91 13.85 14.41
N THR A 169 -15.80 13.68 13.10
CA THR A 169 -16.82 13.01 12.26
C THR A 169 -16.42 11.59 11.84
N SER A 170 -15.16 11.20 12.05
CA SER A 170 -14.53 9.99 11.48
C SER A 170 -14.55 9.95 9.94
N GLU A 171 -14.71 11.10 9.29
CA GLU A 171 -14.74 11.20 7.83
C GLU A 171 -13.33 11.14 7.25
N VAL A 172 -13.12 10.32 6.21
CA VAL A 172 -11.88 10.31 5.42
C VAL A 172 -11.93 11.47 4.43
N MET A 173 -11.11 12.49 4.68
CA MET A 173 -11.04 13.70 3.86
C MET A 173 -10.15 13.53 2.64
N ALA A 174 -9.09 12.74 2.78
CA ALA A 174 -8.19 12.42 1.68
C ALA A 174 -7.52 11.05 1.93
N LYS A 175 -7.11 10.39 0.85
CA LYS A 175 -6.37 9.14 0.92
C LYS A 175 -5.34 9.07 -0.20
N ALA A 176 -4.25 8.38 0.07
CA ALA A 176 -3.31 7.96 -0.95
C ALA A 176 -2.64 6.66 -0.49
N GLY A 177 -2.30 5.77 -1.41
CA GLY A 177 -1.74 4.49 -1.02
C GLY A 177 -0.97 3.80 -2.12
N SER A 178 -0.41 2.65 -1.77
CA SER A 178 0.24 1.74 -2.70
C SER A 178 -0.12 0.31 -2.35
N ALA A 179 -0.40 -0.50 -3.37
CA ALA A 179 -0.66 -1.91 -3.19
C ALA A 179 0.45 -2.76 -3.81
N THR A 180 0.73 -3.88 -3.15
CA THR A 180 1.74 -4.86 -3.54
C THR A 180 1.10 -6.24 -3.65
N TYR A 181 1.22 -6.86 -4.81
CA TYR A 181 0.80 -8.23 -5.08
C TYR A 181 1.96 -9.19 -4.82
N SER A 182 1.75 -10.13 -3.90
CA SER A 182 2.76 -11.12 -3.49
C SER A 182 2.79 -12.38 -4.37
N GLY A 183 2.11 -12.36 -5.52
CA GLY A 183 2.00 -13.51 -6.45
C GLY A 183 0.85 -14.48 -6.13
N GLY A 184 0.15 -14.25 -5.02
CA GLY A 184 -1.02 -15.00 -4.58
C GLY A 184 -0.86 -16.51 -4.50
N ALA A 185 -1.94 -17.26 -4.76
CA ALA A 185 -1.89 -18.72 -4.71
C ALA A 185 -0.92 -19.27 -5.77
N MET A 186 -0.78 -18.55 -6.88
CA MET A 186 0.05 -18.94 -8.00
C MET A 186 1.54 -18.65 -7.77
N LYS A 187 1.95 -18.00 -6.68
CA LYS A 187 3.37 -17.86 -6.30
C LYS A 187 4.07 -19.21 -6.16
N TRP A 188 3.31 -20.24 -5.80
CA TRP A 188 3.80 -21.62 -5.69
C TRP A 188 3.92 -22.33 -7.04
N VAL A 189 3.33 -21.79 -8.10
CA VAL A 189 3.34 -22.38 -9.44
C VAL A 189 4.21 -21.57 -10.41
N LEU A 190 4.29 -20.26 -10.21
CA LEU A 190 4.96 -19.29 -11.09
C LEU A 190 6.21 -18.64 -10.45
N GLY A 191 6.52 -18.97 -9.19
CA GLY A 191 7.65 -18.40 -8.46
C GLY A 191 7.58 -16.86 -8.32
N ALA A 192 8.75 -16.21 -8.34
CA ALA A 192 8.90 -14.77 -8.16
C ALA A 192 8.27 -13.91 -9.29
N TRP A 193 8.06 -14.51 -10.47
CA TRP A 193 7.50 -13.86 -11.66
C TRP A 193 6.04 -13.39 -11.49
N GLY A 194 5.36 -13.86 -10.44
CA GLY A 194 4.00 -13.46 -10.10
C GLY A 194 3.90 -12.13 -9.34
N THR A 195 4.99 -11.61 -8.75
CA THR A 195 4.89 -10.41 -7.90
C THR A 195 4.73 -9.13 -8.72
N ARG A 196 3.88 -8.21 -8.26
CA ARG A 196 3.68 -6.90 -8.89
C ARG A 196 3.46 -5.82 -7.85
N LYS A 197 3.74 -4.58 -8.22
CA LYS A 197 3.35 -3.39 -7.46
C LYS A 197 2.44 -2.55 -8.35
N CYS A 198 1.48 -1.85 -7.76
CA CYS A 198 0.75 -0.83 -8.50
C CYS A 198 1.74 0.22 -9.00
N PRO A 199 1.39 1.00 -10.03
CA PRO A 199 2.01 2.30 -10.23
C PRO A 199 1.87 3.05 -8.90
N SER A 200 2.98 3.23 -8.19
CA SER A 200 2.96 3.99 -6.95
C SER A 200 2.95 5.47 -7.31
N ALA A 201 2.51 6.29 -6.37
CA ALA A 201 2.73 7.73 -6.46
C ALA A 201 4.20 8.08 -6.77
N MET A 202 5.17 7.23 -6.43
CA MET A 202 6.59 7.44 -6.73
C MET A 202 6.99 7.23 -8.21
N MET A 203 6.07 6.77 -9.07
CA MET A 203 6.37 6.52 -10.49
C MET A 203 6.13 7.75 -11.39
N SER A 204 5.44 8.77 -10.91
CA SER A 204 5.32 10.08 -11.57
C SER A 204 5.66 11.18 -10.56
N SER A 205 6.32 12.24 -11.03
CA SER A 205 6.68 13.35 -10.14
C SER A 205 5.43 13.98 -9.52
N ASP A 206 4.37 14.13 -10.32
CA ASP A 206 3.13 14.79 -9.89
C ASP A 206 2.36 13.96 -8.86
N ASP A 207 2.23 12.65 -9.08
CA ASP A 207 1.57 11.78 -8.10
C ASP A 207 2.39 11.70 -6.82
N PHE A 208 3.73 11.72 -6.91
CA PHE A 208 4.61 11.72 -5.75
C PHE A 208 4.42 13.00 -4.95
N THR A 209 4.44 14.17 -5.59
CA THR A 209 4.21 15.46 -4.95
C THR A 209 2.82 15.49 -4.29
N ALA A 210 1.79 14.96 -4.96
CA ALA A 210 0.43 14.89 -4.42
C ALA A 210 0.31 13.95 -3.20
N PHE A 211 0.99 12.80 -3.23
CA PHE A 211 1.10 11.89 -2.09
C PHE A 211 1.90 12.52 -0.94
N TYR A 212 3.08 13.04 -1.25
CA TYR A 212 4.04 13.57 -0.28
C TYR A 212 3.44 14.75 0.49
N HIS A 213 2.67 15.61 -0.18
CA HIS A 213 2.00 16.76 0.42
C HIS A 213 0.49 16.54 0.64
N LEU A 214 0.04 15.29 0.83
CA LEU A 214 -1.39 14.99 0.98
C LEU A 214 -2.03 15.78 2.13
N ALA A 215 -1.40 15.84 3.30
CA ALA A 215 -1.95 16.56 4.45
C ALA A 215 -1.98 18.07 4.20
N ARG A 216 -0.88 18.67 3.74
CA ARG A 216 -0.83 20.07 3.29
C ARG A 216 -1.95 20.39 2.30
N ASN A 217 -2.05 19.64 1.21
CA ASN A 217 -3.01 19.91 0.13
C ASN A 217 -4.47 19.75 0.58
N THR A 218 -4.70 18.97 1.65
CA THR A 218 -6.02 18.73 2.24
C THR A 218 -6.37 19.76 3.33
N LEU A 219 -5.42 20.13 4.18
CA LEU A 219 -5.66 20.88 5.43
C LEU A 219 -5.09 22.30 5.45
N ARG A 220 -4.50 22.76 4.35
CA ARG A 220 -3.96 24.13 4.20
C ARG A 220 -4.48 24.80 2.93
N GLY A 221 -5.60 24.32 2.41
CA GLY A 221 -6.09 24.62 1.06
C GLY A 221 -6.36 26.11 0.80
N SER A 222 -6.65 26.93 1.83
CA SER A 222 -6.87 28.38 1.64
C SER A 222 -5.63 29.23 1.93
N LYS A 223 -4.76 28.80 2.84
CA LYS A 223 -3.58 29.57 3.29
C LYS A 223 -2.39 29.54 2.33
N LEU A 224 -2.39 28.68 1.31
CA LEU A 224 -1.34 28.59 0.29
C LEU A 224 -1.51 29.54 -0.90
N ASN A 225 -2.62 30.30 -0.98
CA ASN A 225 -2.79 31.40 -1.96
C ASN A 225 -2.07 32.69 -1.54
N LEU A 226 -0.82 32.60 -1.08
CA LEU A 226 0.02 33.77 -0.80
C LEU A 226 1.47 33.52 -1.21
N LYS A 227 1.73 33.50 -2.53
CA LYS A 227 2.32 34.63 -3.26
C LYS A 227 2.49 34.29 -4.76
N PRO A 228 2.36 35.29 -5.66
CA PRO A 228 2.74 35.16 -7.07
C PRO A 228 4.23 34.89 -7.26
#